data_AF-A0A9W7LFU0-F1
#
_entry.id   AF-A0A9W7LFU0-F1
#
_cell.length_a   1.000
_cell.length_b   1.000
_cell.length_c   1.000
_cell.angle_alpha   90.00
_cell.angle_beta   90.00
_cell.angle_gamma   90.00
#
_symmetry.space_group_name_H-M   'P 1'
#
loop_
_entity.id
_entity.type
_entity.pdbx_description
1 polymer ?
#
loop_
_entity_poly.entity_id
_entity_poly.type
_entity_poly.pdbx_seq_one_letter_code
_entity_poly.pdbx_strand_id
1 'polypeptide(L)'
;MQNVSDVHQDQIIKFIKFFRSKRDVCLEQIQADFDDTKNDAITEEMYTQEEVLANLDSMCNVVKDTSRTEVGSVINMSVLCLAQIFEEAEEQGAELTLDTSKVEDQRLLEEVEKMKLDKTASKGKAHRLKDTLEQTKKDLMQAESDRDLYKGKYEKSKRKLKKLEEMNGKNGAEGNVEEGKEQEEEKGGEEAKGGEDIDVMGPPTGNMSLQELRSEVARLRKEMDGRLAECKPFLTMKKMMGAKNKQLTAVRRRLEKWEPDYVEEADI
;
A
#
# COMPACT_ATOMS: atom_id res chain seq x y z
N MET A 1 -16.18 17.75 5.52
CA MET A 1 -15.10 18.43 6.30
C MET A 1 -13.75 18.48 5.54
N GLN A 2 -13.62 19.28 4.47
CA GLN A 2 -12.43 19.21 3.58
C GLN A 2 -11.20 20.04 3.99
N ASN A 3 -11.29 20.86 5.05
CA ASN A 3 -10.21 21.80 5.45
C ASN A 3 -9.60 21.52 6.84
N VAL A 4 -9.78 20.31 7.38
CA VAL A 4 -9.24 19.95 8.70
C VAL A 4 -7.90 19.24 8.52
N SER A 5 -6.86 19.70 9.22
CA SER A 5 -5.52 19.09 9.26
C SER A 5 -5.57 17.60 9.59
N ASP A 6 -4.66 16.79 9.04
CA ASP A 6 -4.58 15.34 9.30
C ASP A 6 -4.52 15.02 10.80
N VAL A 7 -3.82 15.85 11.58
CA VAL A 7 -3.74 15.70 13.05
C VAL A 7 -5.12 15.88 13.69
N HIS A 8 -5.86 16.91 13.28
CA HIS A 8 -7.21 17.17 13.78
C HIS A 8 -8.22 16.14 13.26
N GLN A 9 -8.06 15.62 12.04
CA GLN A 9 -8.86 14.51 11.53
C GLN A 9 -8.69 13.26 12.40
N ASP A 10 -7.46 12.92 12.80
CA ASP A 10 -7.22 11.79 13.70
C ASP A 10 -7.80 12.02 15.10
N GLN A 11 -7.81 13.26 15.61
CA GLN A 11 -8.50 13.59 16.86
C GLN A 11 -10.02 13.44 16.75
N ILE A 12 -10.64 13.92 15.67
CA ILE A 12 -12.06 13.69 15.37
C ILE A 12 -12.34 12.18 15.29
N ILE A 13 -11.42 11.41 14.70
CA ILE A 13 -11.52 9.95 14.64
C ILE A 13 -11.34 9.28 16.01
N LYS A 14 -10.65 9.87 16.98
CA LYS A 14 -10.66 9.33 18.35
C LYS A 14 -11.97 9.69 19.05
N PHE A 15 -12.40 10.95 18.91
CA PHE A 15 -13.61 11.48 19.51
C PHE A 15 -14.87 10.71 19.11
N ILE A 16 -15.13 10.52 17.81
CA ILE A 16 -16.30 9.74 17.36
C ILE A 16 -16.24 8.28 17.88
N LYS A 17 -15.05 7.70 18.16
CA LYS A 17 -14.91 6.29 18.57
C LYS A 17 -15.28 6.17 20.04
N PHE A 18 -14.85 7.15 20.83
CA PHE A 18 -15.23 7.31 22.23
C PHE A 18 -16.76 7.37 22.38
N PHE A 19 -17.44 8.26 21.65
CA PHE A 19 -18.90 8.37 21.75
C PHE A 19 -19.67 7.15 21.21
N ARG A 20 -19.16 6.49 20.15
CA ARG A 20 -19.75 5.21 19.70
C ARG A 20 -19.63 4.12 20.75
N SER A 21 -18.46 3.99 21.39
CA SER A 21 -18.27 3.04 22.48
C SER A 21 -19.20 3.34 23.66
N LYS A 22 -19.43 4.62 23.99
CA LYS A 22 -20.37 5.02 25.04
C LYS A 22 -21.82 4.65 24.69
N ARG A 23 -22.24 4.92 23.46
CA ARG A 23 -23.55 4.49 22.95
C ARG A 23 -23.71 2.97 23.08
N ASP A 24 -22.70 2.21 22.68
CA ASP A 24 -22.77 0.74 22.73
C ASP A 24 -22.91 0.23 24.18
N VAL A 25 -22.19 0.84 25.13
CA VAL A 25 -22.35 0.55 26.57
C VAL A 25 -23.75 0.92 27.07
N CYS A 26 -24.31 2.05 26.64
CA CYS A 26 -25.68 2.42 27.01
C CYS A 26 -26.71 1.42 26.49
N LEU A 27 -26.55 0.93 25.25
CA LEU A 27 -27.41 -0.11 24.69
C LEU A 27 -27.27 -1.44 25.45
N GLU A 28 -26.05 -1.82 25.84
CA GLU A 28 -25.82 -2.99 26.70
C GLU A 28 -26.48 -2.82 28.07
N GLN A 29 -26.42 -1.63 28.67
CA GLN A 29 -27.10 -1.35 29.94
C GLN A 29 -28.62 -1.44 29.80
N ILE A 30 -29.21 -0.84 28.77
CA ILE A 30 -30.65 -0.94 28.52
C ILE A 30 -31.04 -2.42 28.35
N GLN A 31 -30.25 -3.19 27.60
CA GLN A 31 -30.52 -4.63 27.45
C GLN A 31 -30.45 -5.37 28.79
N ALA A 32 -29.48 -5.05 29.64
CA ALA A 32 -29.39 -5.60 30.99
C ALA A 32 -30.63 -5.25 31.84
N ASP A 33 -31.10 -3.99 31.79
CA ASP A 33 -32.33 -3.56 32.47
C ASP A 33 -33.55 -4.39 31.99
N PHE A 34 -33.59 -4.73 30.69
CA PHE A 34 -34.60 -5.61 30.12
C PHE A 34 -34.53 -7.03 30.66
N ASP A 35 -33.32 -7.61 30.70
CA ASP A 35 -33.09 -8.95 31.19
C ASP A 35 -33.38 -9.06 32.69
N ASP A 36 -32.99 -8.07 33.49
CA ASP A 36 -33.26 -8.00 34.92
C ASP A 36 -34.76 -7.98 35.20
N THR A 37 -35.53 -7.13 34.52
CA THR A 37 -37.00 -7.12 34.72
C THR A 37 -37.64 -8.43 34.27
N LYS A 38 -37.13 -9.06 33.21
CA LYS A 38 -37.64 -10.37 32.78
C LYS A 38 -37.36 -11.44 33.84
N ASN A 39 -36.19 -11.43 34.45
CA ASN A 39 -35.80 -12.39 35.48
C ASN A 39 -36.49 -12.14 36.82
N ASP A 40 -36.76 -10.88 37.16
CA ASP A 40 -37.32 -10.48 38.46
C ASP A 40 -38.86 -10.40 38.45
N ALA A 41 -39.44 -9.83 37.39
CA ALA A 41 -40.88 -9.53 37.32
C ALA A 41 -41.69 -10.54 36.48
N ILE A 42 -41.03 -11.31 35.58
CA ILE A 42 -41.68 -12.29 34.69
C ILE A 42 -41.26 -13.72 35.08
N THR A 43 -41.70 -14.18 36.24
CA THR A 43 -41.36 -15.49 36.84
C THR A 43 -42.52 -16.49 36.84
N GLU A 44 -43.77 -16.05 36.68
CA GLU A 44 -44.98 -16.87 36.78
C GLU A 44 -45.48 -17.35 35.40
N GLU A 45 -46.21 -18.47 35.37
CA GLU A 45 -46.77 -19.00 34.11
C GLU A 45 -48.04 -18.27 33.66
N MET A 46 -48.76 -17.62 34.58
CA MET A 46 -50.00 -16.90 34.30
C MET A 46 -49.93 -15.49 34.91
N TYR A 47 -50.36 -14.51 34.12
CA TYR A 47 -50.41 -13.11 34.54
C TYR A 47 -51.79 -12.51 34.29
N THR A 48 -52.22 -11.64 35.20
CA THR A 48 -53.36 -10.77 34.96
C THR A 48 -52.96 -9.58 34.07
N GLN A 49 -53.95 -8.96 33.44
CA GLN A 49 -53.71 -7.78 32.61
C GLN A 49 -53.08 -6.63 33.42
N GLU A 50 -53.51 -6.43 34.67
CA GLU A 50 -53.00 -5.36 35.54
C GLU A 50 -51.52 -5.56 35.87
N GLU A 51 -51.10 -6.79 36.17
CA GLU A 51 -49.69 -7.12 36.44
C GLU A 51 -48.81 -6.92 35.22
N VAL A 52 -49.27 -7.35 34.03
CA VAL A 52 -48.52 -7.12 32.79
C VAL A 52 -48.36 -5.63 32.52
N LEU A 53 -49.41 -4.82 32.69
CA LEU A 53 -49.33 -3.37 32.51
C LEU A 53 -48.39 -2.72 33.53
N ALA A 54 -48.47 -3.11 34.80
CA ALA A 54 -47.57 -2.60 35.84
C ALA A 54 -46.10 -2.94 35.54
N ASN A 55 -45.82 -4.15 35.05
CA ASN A 55 -44.47 -4.56 34.64
C ASN A 55 -43.96 -3.76 33.43
N LEU A 56 -44.82 -3.49 32.45
CA LEU A 56 -44.47 -2.64 31.30
C LEU A 56 -44.22 -1.19 31.69
N ASP A 57 -45.02 -0.63 32.60
CA ASP A 57 -44.84 0.72 33.11
C ASP A 57 -43.54 0.85 33.93
N SER A 58 -43.26 -0.15 34.77
CA SER A 58 -42.00 -0.24 35.51
C SER A 58 -40.80 -0.25 34.57
N MET A 59 -40.79 -1.14 33.56
CA MET A 59 -39.76 -1.22 32.53
C MET A 59 -39.59 0.13 31.80
N CYS A 60 -40.69 0.75 31.40
CA CYS A 60 -40.67 2.04 30.70
C CYS A 60 -39.97 3.12 31.53
N ASN A 61 -40.19 3.13 32.84
CA ASN A 61 -39.54 4.08 33.75
C ASN A 61 -38.04 3.82 33.86
N VAL A 62 -37.62 2.57 34.01
CA VAL A 62 -36.19 2.20 34.05
C VAL A 62 -35.48 2.66 32.77
N VAL A 63 -36.02 2.35 31.59
CA VAL A 63 -35.42 2.75 30.30
C VAL A 63 -35.38 4.29 30.16
N LYS A 64 -36.42 4.99 30.60
CA LYS A 64 -36.45 6.47 30.60
C LYS A 64 -35.37 7.04 31.51
N ASP A 65 -35.18 6.49 32.69
CA ASP A 65 -34.17 6.97 33.65
C ASP A 65 -32.75 6.67 33.18
N THR A 66 -32.50 5.48 32.62
CA THR A 66 -31.22 5.12 31.98
C THR A 66 -30.92 6.07 30.82
N SER A 67 -31.90 6.30 29.94
CA SER A 67 -31.75 7.22 28.79
C SER A 67 -31.52 8.67 29.24
N ARG A 68 -32.26 9.15 30.24
CA ARG A 68 -32.12 10.51 30.78
C ARG A 68 -30.73 10.72 31.37
N THR A 69 -30.22 9.72 32.09
CA THR A 69 -28.88 9.75 32.68
C THR A 69 -27.80 9.82 31.60
N GLU A 70 -27.89 8.97 30.58
CA GLU A 70 -26.89 8.97 29.50
C GLU A 70 -26.95 10.24 28.65
N VAL A 71 -28.13 10.72 28.27
CA VAL A 71 -28.28 11.98 27.53
C VAL A 71 -27.72 13.15 28.35
N GLY A 72 -27.99 13.19 29.65
CA GLY A 72 -27.41 14.19 30.56
C GLY A 72 -25.87 14.13 30.60
N SER A 73 -25.32 12.92 30.66
CA SER A 73 -23.87 12.70 30.59
C SER A 73 -23.27 13.21 29.28
N VAL A 74 -23.91 12.91 28.14
CA VAL A 74 -23.48 13.39 26.82
C VAL A 74 -23.50 14.91 26.72
N ILE A 75 -24.53 15.57 27.25
CA ILE A 75 -24.60 17.04 27.31
C ILE A 75 -23.41 17.59 28.11
N ASN A 76 -23.16 17.06 29.31
CA ASN A 76 -22.06 17.51 30.16
C ASN A 76 -20.70 17.30 29.48
N MET A 77 -20.47 16.13 28.88
CA MET A 77 -19.24 15.84 28.12
C MET A 77 -19.07 16.77 26.91
N SER A 78 -20.17 17.10 26.22
CA SER A 78 -20.13 18.01 25.07
C SER A 78 -19.79 19.44 25.49
N VAL A 79 -20.37 19.92 26.58
CA VAL A 79 -20.05 21.25 27.16
C VAL A 79 -18.58 21.32 27.58
N LEU A 80 -18.06 20.28 28.25
CA LEU A 80 -16.64 20.21 28.62
C LEU A 80 -15.72 20.23 27.40
N CYS A 81 -16.08 19.50 26.34
CA CYS A 81 -15.30 19.53 25.10
C CYS A 81 -15.30 20.92 24.45
N LEU A 82 -16.43 21.62 24.43
CA LEU A 82 -16.51 22.98 23.93
C LEU A 82 -15.68 23.95 24.78
N ALA A 83 -15.75 23.83 26.10
CA ALA A 83 -14.93 24.63 27.01
C ALA A 83 -13.44 24.47 26.73
N GLN A 84 -12.96 23.22 26.57
CA GLN A 84 -11.56 22.94 26.24
C GLN A 84 -11.14 23.58 24.90
N ILE A 85 -11.99 23.49 23.86
CA ILE A 85 -11.70 24.09 22.55
C ILE A 85 -11.62 25.61 22.64
N PHE A 86 -12.49 26.25 23.42
CA PHE A 86 -12.47 27.70 23.60
C PHE A 86 -11.28 28.16 24.44
N GLU A 87 -10.92 27.45 25.50
CA GLU A 87 -9.71 27.72 26.28
C GLU A 87 -8.46 27.66 25.39
N GLU A 88 -8.29 26.59 24.61
CA GLU A 88 -7.15 26.46 23.67
C GLU A 88 -7.11 27.56 22.60
N ALA A 89 -8.28 28.03 22.17
CA ALA A 89 -8.38 29.11 21.19
C ALA A 89 -8.05 30.47 21.81
N GLU A 90 -8.56 30.76 23.01
CA GLU A 90 -8.25 31.99 23.74
C GLU A 90 -6.76 32.09 24.09
N GLU A 91 -6.13 30.98 24.50
CA GLU A 91 -4.67 30.91 24.71
C GLU A 91 -3.87 31.27 23.45
N GLN A 92 -4.42 30.97 22.27
CA GLN A 92 -3.82 31.30 20.97
C GLN A 92 -4.28 32.67 20.43
N GLY A 93 -5.10 33.41 21.19
CA GLY A 93 -5.64 34.71 20.80
C GLY A 93 -6.69 34.64 19.68
N ALA A 94 -7.34 33.49 19.50
CA ALA A 94 -8.39 33.28 18.51
C ALA A 94 -9.78 33.39 19.14
N GLU A 95 -10.65 34.20 18.55
CA GLU A 95 -12.06 34.27 18.92
C GLU A 95 -12.87 33.27 18.09
N LEU A 96 -13.41 32.25 18.76
CA LEU A 96 -14.25 31.24 18.11
C LEU A 96 -15.73 31.51 18.38
N THR A 97 -16.55 31.29 17.35
CA THR A 97 -18.00 31.34 17.45
C THR A 97 -18.58 29.98 17.03
N LEU A 98 -19.53 29.48 17.82
CA LEU A 98 -20.24 28.23 17.51
C LEU A 98 -21.58 28.55 16.87
N ASP A 99 -21.79 28.04 15.67
CA ASP A 99 -23.08 28.10 14.97
C ASP A 99 -23.84 26.79 15.17
N THR A 100 -24.78 26.79 16.11
CA THR A 100 -25.62 25.62 16.43
C THR A 100 -26.47 25.15 15.25
N SER A 101 -26.80 26.05 14.30
CA SER A 101 -27.61 25.71 13.12
C SER A 101 -26.94 24.68 12.21
N LYS A 102 -25.59 24.62 12.22
CA LYS A 102 -24.83 23.64 11.44
C LYS A 102 -24.74 22.27 12.11
N VAL A 103 -24.97 22.19 13.42
CA VAL A 103 -24.89 20.94 14.19
C VAL A 103 -26.09 20.03 13.88
N GLU A 104 -27.22 20.61 13.52
CA GLU A 104 -28.46 19.90 13.16
C GLU A 104 -28.58 19.61 11.66
N ASP A 105 -27.59 19.98 10.84
CA ASP A 105 -27.59 19.66 9.41
C ASP A 105 -27.46 18.15 9.21
N GLN A 106 -28.58 17.52 8.85
CA GLN A 106 -28.69 16.08 8.63
C GLN A 106 -27.64 15.56 7.63
N ARG A 107 -27.28 16.34 6.62
CA ARG A 107 -26.29 15.93 5.61
C ARG A 107 -24.89 15.87 6.20
N LEU A 108 -24.54 16.81 7.09
CA LEU A 108 -23.26 16.79 7.81
C LEU A 108 -23.22 15.67 8.84
N LEU A 109 -24.34 15.39 9.51
CA LEU A 109 -24.47 14.26 10.44
C LEU A 109 -24.25 12.92 9.73
N GLU A 110 -24.84 12.74 8.54
CA GLU A 110 -24.59 11.54 7.72
C GLU A 110 -23.13 11.40 7.29
N GLU A 111 -22.44 12.51 6.98
CA GLU A 111 -21.00 12.48 6.66
C GLU A 111 -20.18 11.99 7.86
N VAL A 112 -20.50 12.49 9.06
CA VAL A 112 -19.88 12.09 10.33
C VAL A 112 -20.20 10.62 10.68
N GLU A 113 -21.40 10.14 10.35
CA GLU A 113 -21.76 8.74 10.53
C GLU A 113 -20.97 7.81 9.60
N LYS A 114 -20.75 8.24 8.35
CA LYS A 114 -19.90 7.52 7.38
C LYS A 114 -18.43 7.56 7.77
N MET A 115 -17.97 8.61 8.46
CA MET A 115 -16.61 8.67 8.98
C MET A 115 -16.35 7.46 9.89
N LYS A 116 -15.37 6.65 9.46
CA LYS A 116 -14.86 5.38 10.07
C LYS A 116 -15.54 4.08 9.66
N LEU A 117 -16.63 4.08 8.91
CA LEU A 117 -17.05 2.84 8.24
C LEU A 117 -15.97 2.35 7.25
N ASP A 118 -15.13 3.27 6.73
CA ASP A 118 -14.07 2.92 5.76
C ASP A 118 -12.79 2.29 6.36
N LYS A 119 -12.53 2.41 7.67
CA LYS A 119 -11.31 1.80 8.25
C LYS A 119 -11.48 0.31 8.59
N THR A 120 -12.71 -0.20 8.70
CA THR A 120 -12.98 -1.66 8.79
C THR A 120 -12.73 -2.39 7.47
N ALA A 121 -12.61 -1.67 6.34
CA ALA A 121 -12.13 -2.19 5.06
C ALA A 121 -10.60 -2.48 5.03
N SER A 122 -9.86 -2.20 6.10
CA SER A 122 -8.40 -2.46 6.15
C SER A 122 -8.03 -3.94 6.19
N LYS A 123 -8.99 -4.86 6.43
CA LYS A 123 -8.76 -6.31 6.24
C LYS A 123 -8.51 -6.66 4.75
N GLY A 124 -9.01 -5.86 3.80
CA GLY A 124 -8.79 -6.09 2.37
C GLY A 124 -7.38 -5.75 1.88
N LYS A 125 -6.72 -4.76 2.49
CA LYS A 125 -5.33 -4.40 2.11
C LYS A 125 -4.33 -5.46 2.57
N ALA A 126 -4.51 -6.03 3.76
CA ALA A 126 -3.65 -7.10 4.28
C ALA A 126 -3.74 -8.38 3.43
N HIS A 127 -4.93 -8.76 2.96
CA HIS A 127 -5.11 -9.91 2.08
C HIS A 127 -4.42 -9.70 0.73
N ARG A 128 -4.63 -8.53 0.10
CA ARG A 128 -3.98 -8.20 -1.18
C ARG A 128 -2.46 -8.16 -1.09
N LEU A 129 -1.90 -7.66 0.02
CA LEU A 129 -0.46 -7.68 0.28
C LEU A 129 0.08 -9.10 0.44
N LYS A 130 -0.71 -10.01 1.03
CA LYS A 130 -0.35 -11.43 1.18
C LYS A 130 -0.34 -12.15 -0.18
N ASP A 131 -1.38 -11.94 -0.98
CA ASP A 131 -1.48 -12.53 -2.33
C ASP A 131 -0.36 -12.01 -3.25
N THR A 132 -0.07 -10.71 -3.16
CA THR A 132 1.04 -10.11 -3.91
C THR A 132 2.38 -10.69 -3.45
N LEU A 133 2.60 -10.85 -2.14
CA LEU A 133 3.84 -11.42 -1.59
C LEU A 133 4.07 -12.87 -2.03
N GLU A 134 2.99 -13.67 -2.09
CA GLU A 134 3.04 -15.07 -2.52
C GLU A 134 3.34 -15.18 -4.02
N GLN A 135 2.75 -14.31 -4.85
CA GLN A 135 3.07 -14.23 -6.27
C GLN A 135 4.52 -13.75 -6.51
N THR A 136 4.99 -12.72 -5.80
CA THR A 136 6.37 -12.23 -5.95
C THR A 136 7.40 -13.28 -5.55
N LYS A 137 7.10 -14.12 -4.53
CA LYS A 137 7.97 -15.24 -4.16
C LYS A 137 8.06 -16.30 -5.28
N LYS A 138 6.94 -16.60 -5.92
CA LYS A 138 6.90 -17.55 -7.05
C LYS A 138 7.68 -17.02 -8.26
N ASP A 139 7.51 -15.74 -8.57
CA ASP A 139 8.22 -15.09 -9.68
C ASP A 139 9.73 -15.00 -9.41
N LEU A 140 10.13 -14.74 -8.16
CA LEU A 140 11.54 -14.76 -7.75
C LEU A 140 12.17 -16.16 -7.91
N MET A 141 11.46 -17.20 -7.47
CA MET A 141 11.93 -18.59 -7.60
C MET A 141 12.07 -19.02 -9.07
N GLN A 142 11.15 -18.58 -9.94
CA GLN A 142 11.25 -18.82 -11.38
C GLN A 142 12.45 -18.09 -12.00
N ALA A 143 12.66 -16.82 -11.64
CA ALA A 143 13.80 -16.03 -12.12
C ALA A 143 15.15 -16.61 -11.66
N GLU A 144 15.22 -17.15 -10.45
CA GLU A 144 16.42 -17.84 -9.95
C GLU A 144 16.70 -19.14 -10.72
N SER A 145 15.66 -19.93 -11.01
CA SER A 145 15.79 -21.13 -11.83
C SER A 145 16.25 -20.82 -13.26
N ASP A 146 15.68 -19.79 -13.88
CA ASP A 146 16.06 -19.34 -15.21
C ASP A 146 17.51 -18.82 -15.22
N ARG A 147 17.93 -18.07 -14.18
CA ARG A 147 19.32 -17.60 -14.03
C ARG A 147 20.31 -18.76 -14.00
N ASP A 148 20.01 -19.85 -13.28
CA ASP A 148 20.88 -21.01 -13.19
C ASP A 148 20.96 -21.77 -14.52
N LEU A 149 19.84 -21.87 -15.26
CA LEU A 149 19.83 -22.41 -16.61
C LEU A 149 20.67 -21.57 -17.58
N TYR A 150 20.54 -20.24 -17.53
CA TYR A 150 21.34 -19.33 -18.36
C TYR A 150 22.82 -19.36 -17.99
N LYS A 151 23.16 -19.48 -16.71
CA LYS A 151 24.55 -19.66 -16.25
C LYS A 151 25.15 -20.97 -16.79
N GLY A 152 24.38 -22.06 -16.77
CA GLY A 152 24.79 -23.34 -17.35
C GLY A 152 25.00 -23.27 -18.87
N LYS A 153 24.13 -22.56 -19.59
CA LYS A 153 24.29 -22.30 -21.03
C LYS A 153 25.51 -21.42 -21.33
N TYR A 154 25.74 -20.38 -20.53
CA TYR A 154 26.89 -19.49 -20.65
C TYR A 154 28.21 -20.24 -20.48
N GLU A 155 28.33 -21.09 -19.45
CA GLU A 155 29.53 -21.91 -19.23
C GLU A 155 29.77 -22.92 -20.37
N LYS A 156 28.70 -23.52 -20.92
CA LYS A 156 28.82 -24.39 -22.10
C LYS A 156 29.29 -23.63 -23.34
N SER A 157 28.74 -22.45 -23.61
CA SER A 157 29.20 -21.59 -24.72
C SER A 157 30.64 -21.12 -24.51
N LYS A 158 31.02 -20.75 -23.29
CA LYS A 158 32.39 -20.36 -22.93
C LYS A 158 33.39 -21.50 -23.16
N ARG A 159 33.03 -22.73 -22.79
CA ARG A 159 33.87 -23.92 -23.08
C ARG A 159 33.98 -24.22 -24.57
N LYS A 160 32.91 -24.03 -25.34
CA LYS A 160 32.95 -24.18 -26.81
C LYS A 160 33.85 -23.13 -27.45
N LEU A 161 33.76 -21.87 -27.00
CA LEU A 161 34.60 -20.78 -27.48
C LEU A 161 36.08 -21.07 -27.20
N LYS A 162 36.41 -21.53 -25.99
CA LYS A 162 37.78 -21.91 -25.63
C LYS A 162 38.31 -23.05 -26.51
N LYS A 163 37.49 -24.07 -26.81
CA LYS A 163 37.88 -25.16 -27.73
C LYS A 163 38.06 -24.69 -29.17
N LEU A 164 37.27 -23.73 -29.62
CA LEU A 164 37.39 -23.12 -30.95
C LEU A 164 38.63 -22.23 -31.05
N GLU A 165 38.97 -21.46 -30.01
CA GLU A 165 40.23 -20.70 -29.92
C GLU A 165 41.46 -21.64 -29.92
N GLU A 166 41.38 -22.77 -29.20
CA GLU A 166 42.43 -23.80 -29.19
C GLU A 166 42.55 -24.54 -30.54
N MET A 167 41.46 -24.70 -31.29
CA MET A 167 41.47 -25.23 -32.66
C MET A 167 41.99 -24.20 -33.68
N ASN A 168 41.65 -22.92 -33.52
CA ASN A 168 42.10 -21.84 -34.40
C ASN A 168 43.57 -21.45 -34.15
N GLY A 169 44.11 -21.72 -32.96
CA GLY A 169 45.55 -21.62 -32.67
C GLY A 169 46.41 -22.73 -33.27
N LYS A 170 45.80 -23.77 -33.87
CA LYS A 170 46.52 -24.90 -34.49
C LYS A 170 46.35 -25.01 -36.02
N ASN A 171 45.42 -24.27 -36.63
CA ASN A 171 45.25 -24.18 -38.08
C ASN A 171 45.18 -22.70 -38.49
N GLY A 172 46.24 -22.17 -39.10
CA GLY A 172 46.24 -20.82 -39.69
C GLY A 172 47.47 -19.96 -39.39
N ALA A 173 48.67 -20.54 -39.45
CA ALA A 173 49.77 -19.81 -40.06
C ALA A 173 49.49 -19.74 -41.58
N GLU A 174 49.90 -18.64 -42.22
CA GLU A 174 49.86 -18.35 -43.67
C GLU A 174 48.61 -17.61 -44.19
N GLY A 175 48.83 -16.38 -44.69
CA GLY A 175 47.88 -15.67 -45.55
C GLY A 175 47.97 -14.14 -45.43
N ASN A 176 48.48 -13.50 -46.49
CA ASN A 176 48.81 -12.08 -46.66
C ASN A 176 47.67 -11.06 -46.48
N VAL A 177 48.08 -9.88 -46.00
CA VAL A 177 47.86 -8.48 -46.48
C VAL A 177 46.76 -8.20 -47.52
N GLU A 178 45.94 -7.16 -47.25
CA GLU A 178 45.56 -5.98 -48.10
C GLU A 178 44.22 -5.41 -47.59
N GLU A 179 44.16 -4.23 -46.98
CA GLU A 179 44.05 -2.86 -47.56
C GLU A 179 42.82 -2.59 -48.47
N GLY A 180 42.14 -1.46 -48.20
CA GLY A 180 41.05 -0.88 -49.01
C GLY A 180 39.81 -0.54 -48.17
N LYS A 181 39.68 0.64 -47.53
CA LYS A 181 39.18 1.93 -48.06
C LYS A 181 37.93 1.82 -48.93
N GLU A 182 36.82 2.42 -48.48
CA GLU A 182 36.00 3.47 -49.15
C GLU A 182 34.62 3.58 -48.46
N GLN A 183 34.30 4.78 -47.95
CA GLN A 183 33.22 5.70 -48.39
C GLN A 183 31.81 5.15 -48.06
N GLU A 184 31.08 5.68 -47.06
CA GLU A 184 30.44 7.01 -46.98
C GLU A 184 29.33 7.19 -48.02
N GLU A 185 28.23 7.82 -47.56
CA GLU A 185 26.93 8.08 -48.20
C GLU A 185 25.81 7.05 -47.95
N GLU A 186 24.55 7.41 -47.72
CA GLU A 186 23.85 8.65 -47.33
C GLU A 186 22.36 8.25 -47.25
N LYS A 187 21.57 9.02 -46.49
CA LYS A 187 20.08 9.09 -46.50
C LYS A 187 19.36 7.85 -45.93
N GLY A 188 18.30 7.97 -45.13
CA GLY A 188 17.45 9.11 -44.76
C GLY A 188 16.01 8.59 -44.66
N GLY A 189 15.29 9.04 -43.63
CA GLY A 189 13.82 9.14 -43.61
C GLY A 189 13.02 7.91 -43.19
N GLU A 190 12.24 8.07 -42.11
CA GLU A 190 10.79 7.78 -41.97
C GLU A 190 10.26 6.37 -42.30
N GLU A 191 9.23 5.81 -41.69
CA GLU A 191 8.47 5.93 -40.44
C GLU A 191 7.56 4.68 -40.45
N ALA A 192 7.15 4.23 -39.27
CA ALA A 192 5.83 3.65 -38.99
C ALA A 192 5.39 2.28 -39.60
N LYS A 193 5.03 1.40 -38.65
CA LYS A 193 3.93 0.42 -38.64
C LYS A 193 4.17 -0.97 -39.25
N GLY A 194 4.45 -1.90 -38.34
CA GLY A 194 3.36 -2.73 -37.80
C GLY A 194 3.19 -4.10 -38.45
N GLY A 195 3.34 -5.14 -37.62
CA GLY A 195 2.87 -6.48 -37.90
C GLY A 195 3.99 -7.52 -37.90
N GLU A 196 4.49 -7.89 -36.71
CA GLU A 196 5.14 -9.19 -36.54
C GLU A 196 4.20 -10.08 -35.72
N ASP A 197 3.36 -10.79 -36.46
CA ASP A 197 2.94 -12.11 -36.03
C ASP A 197 4.17 -13.02 -35.98
N ILE A 198 4.20 -13.74 -34.88
CA ILE A 198 5.18 -14.72 -34.46
C ILE A 198 5.31 -15.79 -35.54
N ASP A 199 6.49 -15.91 -36.15
CA ASP A 199 6.92 -17.18 -36.73
C ASP A 199 8.22 -17.64 -36.06
N VAL A 200 8.08 -18.77 -35.38
CA VAL A 200 9.14 -19.48 -34.68
C VAL A 200 9.95 -20.23 -35.75
N MET A 201 10.97 -19.58 -36.31
CA MET A 201 11.98 -20.30 -37.08
C MET A 201 13.16 -20.67 -36.17
N GLY A 202 13.36 -21.98 -36.01
CA GLY A 202 14.55 -22.56 -35.37
C GLY A 202 15.85 -22.16 -36.06
N PRO A 203 17.01 -22.45 -35.45
CA PRO A 203 18.27 -21.82 -35.82
C PRO A 203 18.75 -22.34 -37.18
N PRO A 204 19.12 -21.47 -38.15
CA PRO A 204 19.99 -21.89 -39.22
C PRO A 204 21.40 -21.99 -38.66
N THR A 205 21.89 -23.22 -38.58
CA THR A 205 23.30 -23.51 -38.41
C THR A 205 24.00 -23.17 -39.72
N GLY A 206 24.70 -22.05 -39.74
CA GLY A 206 25.60 -21.63 -40.81
C GLY A 206 26.57 -20.62 -40.23
N ASN A 207 27.88 -20.81 -40.44
CA ASN A 207 28.98 -20.07 -39.84
C ASN A 207 28.74 -18.55 -39.83
N MET A 208 28.25 -18.01 -38.71
CA MET A 208 28.29 -16.57 -38.44
C MET A 208 29.72 -16.19 -38.07
N SER A 209 30.23 -15.14 -38.70
CA SER A 209 31.52 -14.56 -38.36
C SER A 209 31.51 -14.09 -36.90
N LEU A 210 32.67 -14.11 -36.25
CA LEU A 210 32.84 -13.63 -34.86
C LEU A 210 32.34 -12.18 -34.66
N GLN A 211 32.32 -11.39 -35.74
CA GLN A 211 31.83 -10.02 -35.76
C GLN A 211 30.30 -9.96 -35.73
N GLU A 212 29.62 -10.84 -36.45
CA GLU A 212 28.15 -10.95 -36.43
C GLU A 212 27.62 -11.46 -35.08
N LEU A 213 28.35 -12.38 -34.44
CA LEU A 213 27.97 -12.84 -33.11
C LEU A 213 28.20 -11.75 -32.03
N ARG A 214 29.24 -10.92 -32.20
CA ARG A 214 29.47 -9.75 -31.33
C ARG A 214 28.42 -8.66 -31.53
N SER A 215 28.03 -8.37 -32.78
CA SER A 215 26.98 -7.39 -33.06
C SER A 215 25.62 -7.90 -32.58
N GLU A 216 25.33 -9.20 -32.69
CA GLU A 216 24.10 -9.78 -32.20
C GLU A 216 24.02 -9.77 -30.66
N VAL A 217 25.12 -10.05 -29.96
CA VAL A 217 25.19 -9.91 -28.49
C VAL A 217 25.03 -8.44 -28.06
N ALA A 218 25.61 -7.48 -28.81
CA ALA A 218 25.43 -6.06 -28.52
C ALA A 218 23.98 -5.60 -28.77
N ARG A 219 23.35 -6.10 -29.83
CA ARG A 219 21.94 -5.85 -30.16
C ARG A 219 21.01 -6.37 -29.06
N LEU A 220 21.19 -7.63 -28.65
CA LEU A 220 20.41 -8.25 -27.58
C LEU A 220 20.60 -7.57 -26.22
N ARG A 221 21.80 -7.07 -25.90
CA ARG A 221 22.03 -6.25 -24.69
C ARG A 221 21.27 -4.93 -24.74
N LYS A 222 21.33 -4.22 -25.87
CA LYS A 222 20.61 -2.96 -26.07
C LYS A 222 19.09 -3.16 -26.03
N GLU A 223 18.61 -4.28 -26.57
CA GLU A 223 17.19 -4.67 -26.54
C GLU A 223 16.72 -5.04 -25.12
N MET A 224 17.56 -5.72 -24.33
CA MET A 224 17.31 -5.97 -22.90
C MET A 224 17.28 -4.68 -22.08
N ASP A 225 18.21 -3.76 -22.30
CA ASP A 225 18.24 -2.46 -21.62
C ASP A 225 17.02 -1.60 -21.99
N GLY A 226 16.57 -1.65 -23.25
CA GLY A 226 15.32 -1.02 -23.70
C GLY A 226 14.08 -1.62 -23.03
N ARG A 227 13.98 -2.96 -23.00
CA ARG A 227 12.87 -3.67 -22.32
C ARG A 227 12.82 -3.42 -20.82
N LEU A 228 13.98 -3.25 -20.16
CA LEU A 228 14.05 -2.87 -18.75
C LEU A 228 13.59 -1.42 -18.52
N ALA A 229 13.86 -0.51 -19.45
CA ALA A 229 13.37 0.87 -19.38
C ALA A 229 11.85 0.98 -19.58
N GLU A 230 11.26 0.10 -20.39
CA GLU A 230 9.81 0.06 -20.67
C GLU A 230 9.00 -0.73 -19.61
N CYS A 231 9.67 -1.49 -18.75
CA CYS A 231 9.01 -2.29 -17.73
C CYS A 231 8.48 -1.38 -16.61
N LYS A 232 7.18 -1.05 -16.66
CA LYS A 232 6.46 -0.24 -15.66
C LYS A 232 6.75 -0.66 -14.19
N PRO A 233 6.87 -1.97 -13.85
CA PRO A 233 7.30 -2.40 -12.52
C PRO A 233 8.71 -1.93 -12.13
N PHE A 234 9.67 -1.95 -13.05
CA PHE A 234 11.04 -1.51 -12.81
C PHE A 234 11.13 0.01 -12.61
N LEU A 235 10.40 0.80 -13.40
CA LEU A 235 10.28 2.26 -13.20
C LEU A 235 9.63 2.59 -11.85
N THR A 236 8.61 1.82 -11.46
CA THR A 236 7.93 1.97 -10.17
C THR A 236 8.88 1.64 -9.02
N MET A 237 9.64 0.56 -9.13
CA MET A 237 10.64 0.16 -8.14
C MET A 237 11.80 1.16 -8.06
N LYS A 238 12.30 1.68 -9.18
CA LYS A 238 13.33 2.74 -9.22
C LYS A 238 12.84 4.02 -8.53
N LYS A 239 11.59 4.43 -8.78
CA LYS A 239 10.96 5.58 -8.10
C LYS A 239 10.80 5.33 -6.60
N MET A 240 10.39 4.13 -6.21
CA MET A 240 10.22 3.74 -4.81
C MET A 240 11.56 3.63 -4.08
N MET A 241 12.60 3.07 -4.69
CA MET A 241 13.96 3.02 -4.14
C MET A 241 14.55 4.43 -4.00
N GLY A 242 14.33 5.32 -4.99
CA GLY A 242 14.73 6.72 -4.88
C GLY A 242 14.05 7.45 -3.71
N ALA A 243 12.75 7.19 -3.48
CA ALA A 243 12.02 7.75 -2.35
C ALA A 243 12.51 7.18 -1.01
N LYS A 244 12.74 5.86 -0.93
CA LYS A 244 13.27 5.20 0.27
C LYS A 244 14.70 5.64 0.59
N ASN A 245 15.57 5.84 -0.41
CA ASN A 245 16.91 6.38 -0.19
C ASN A 245 16.86 7.80 0.39
N LYS A 246 15.96 8.66 -0.10
CA LYS A 246 15.76 10.00 0.49
C LYS A 246 15.30 9.92 1.95
N GLN A 247 14.39 9.00 2.27
CA GLN A 247 13.95 8.75 3.63
C GLN A 247 15.09 8.20 4.49
N LEU A 248 15.90 7.29 3.97
CA LEU A 248 17.07 6.73 4.64
C LEU A 248 18.10 7.83 4.95
N THR A 249 18.37 8.73 4.01
CA THR A 249 19.25 9.89 4.22
C THR A 249 18.67 10.85 5.26
N ALA A 250 17.35 11.10 5.24
CA ALA A 250 16.69 11.96 6.22
C ALA A 250 16.73 11.34 7.63
N VAL A 251 16.52 10.03 7.74
CA VAL A 251 16.62 9.29 9.01
C VAL A 251 18.06 9.25 9.49
N ARG A 252 19.05 8.99 8.61
CA ARG A 252 20.48 9.04 8.96
C ARG A 252 20.88 10.41 9.50
N ARG A 253 20.50 11.51 8.84
CA ARG A 253 20.73 12.88 9.35
C ARG A 253 20.05 13.16 10.68
N ARG A 254 18.86 12.58 10.89
CA ARG A 254 18.13 12.75 12.16
C ARG A 254 18.78 11.91 13.26
N LEU A 255 19.26 10.71 12.95
CA LEU A 255 19.93 9.82 13.88
C LEU A 255 21.30 10.38 14.29
N GLU A 256 22.06 10.95 13.33
CA GLU A 256 23.34 11.63 13.54
C GLU A 256 23.23 12.82 14.52
N LYS A 257 22.05 13.45 14.62
CA LYS A 257 21.76 14.50 15.62
C LYS A 257 21.64 13.95 17.05
N TRP A 258 21.25 12.69 17.22
CA TRP A 258 20.95 12.08 18.52
C TRP A 258 21.99 11.03 18.94
N GLU A 259 22.75 10.47 18.00
CA GLU A 259 23.76 9.41 18.21
C GLU A 259 25.00 9.68 17.33
N PRO A 260 25.89 10.63 17.70
CA PRO A 260 27.03 11.01 16.87
C PRO A 260 28.15 9.96 16.78
N ASP A 261 28.17 8.94 17.65
CA ASP A 261 29.23 7.92 17.71
C ASP A 261 28.78 6.52 17.21
N TYR A 262 27.68 6.41 16.47
CA TYR A 262 27.29 5.13 15.88
C TYR A 262 28.09 4.84 14.60
N VAL A 263 29.26 4.23 14.78
CA VAL A 263 30.02 3.57 13.71
C VAL A 263 29.76 2.07 13.78
N GLU A 264 29.06 1.52 12.78
CA GLU A 264 29.51 0.28 12.13
C GLU A 264 28.84 0.05 10.76
N GLU A 265 29.71 0.10 9.75
CA GLU A 265 29.83 -0.74 8.56
C GLU A 265 28.61 -1.50 8.01
N ALA A 266 28.21 -1.13 6.79
CA ALA A 266 27.84 -2.10 5.75
C ALA A 266 27.98 -1.44 4.37
N ASP A 267 29.24 -1.32 3.92
CA ASP A 267 29.56 -1.33 2.50
C ASP A 267 29.58 -2.81 2.05
N ILE A 268 28.51 -3.27 1.40
CA ILE A 268 28.52 -4.32 0.37
C ILE A 268 27.42 -3.99 -0.66
#